data_AF-A0AAD5PL44-F1
#
_entry.id   AF-A0AAD5PL44-F1
#
_cell.length_a   1.000
_cell.length_b   1.000
_cell.length_c   1.000
_cell.angle_alpha   90.00
_cell.angle_beta   90.00
_cell.angle_gamma   90.00
#
_symmetry.space_group_name_H-M   'P 1'
#
loop_
_entity.id
_entity.type
_entity.pdbx_description
1 polymer ?
#
loop_
_entity_poly.entity_id
_entity_poly.type
_entity_poly.pdbx_seq_one_letter_code
_entity_poly.pdbx_strand_id
1 'polypeptide(L)'
;MACSYGPGRYDLNYEEKGLDYPYAYVRWTEKRNMEAFQRLLDKGQINIDYLTTHEYSFEEAPKAFDMLVKKEEPFIGIALKYDVDKKHSKEIIKTQAVSNVPSDLAISFIGAGSYAQGNLLPNLIDSANIQKVGVLTNTGTTSKRVAEKFKFAFCAAEEKDVLDEKTNTVFIATRHDSHAKYVLKALKAGKNVFVEKPICLNETELEEIEQVYKENGKPVMIGFNRRFAPFVQKIKHKVGSGQMAMI
;
A
#
# COMPACT_ATOMS: atom_id res chain seq x y z
N MET A 1 -8.68 -19.04 -35.94
CA MET A 1 -8.66 -17.87 -35.03
C MET A 1 -9.13 -16.67 -35.83
N ALA A 2 -10.31 -16.14 -35.54
CA ALA A 2 -10.91 -15.06 -36.35
C ALA A 2 -10.19 -13.72 -36.10
N CYS A 3 -9.77 -13.07 -37.19
CA CYS A 3 -9.01 -11.83 -37.22
C CYS A 3 -9.96 -10.63 -37.40
N SER A 4 -10.37 -9.94 -36.33
CA SER A 4 -11.47 -8.94 -36.41
C SER A 4 -11.08 -7.46 -36.29
N TYR A 5 -9.80 -7.10 -36.15
CA TYR A 5 -9.44 -5.69 -35.90
C TYR A 5 -9.05 -4.93 -37.17
N GLY A 6 -8.38 -5.58 -38.13
CA GLY A 6 -7.98 -4.99 -39.41
C GLY A 6 -6.50 -4.56 -39.47
N PRO A 7 -6.08 -3.91 -40.56
CA PRO A 7 -4.73 -3.37 -40.75
C PRO A 7 -4.25 -2.46 -39.62
N GLY A 8 -3.00 -2.63 -39.19
CA GLY A 8 -2.37 -1.92 -38.08
C GLY A 8 -2.17 -2.76 -36.82
N ARG A 9 -2.93 -3.84 -36.67
CA ARG A 9 -2.73 -4.79 -35.59
C ARG A 9 -1.34 -5.44 -35.67
N TYR A 10 -0.63 -5.46 -34.55
CA TYR A 10 0.74 -5.98 -34.43
C TYR A 10 1.82 -5.20 -35.20
N ASP A 11 1.51 -4.00 -35.69
CA ASP A 11 2.52 -3.08 -36.23
C ASP A 11 2.88 -2.03 -35.17
N LEU A 12 4.08 -2.15 -34.60
CA LEU A 12 4.58 -1.25 -33.56
C LEU A 12 4.62 0.22 -34.00
N ASN A 13 4.87 0.48 -35.29
CA ASN A 13 4.89 1.86 -35.78
C ASN A 13 3.48 2.47 -35.77
N TYR A 14 2.47 1.65 -36.01
CA TYR A 14 1.08 2.07 -35.98
C TYR A 14 0.53 2.14 -34.54
N GLU A 15 0.69 1.07 -33.76
CA GLU A 15 0.09 0.93 -32.41
C GLU A 15 0.78 1.79 -31.35
N GLU A 16 2.12 1.77 -31.31
CA GLU A 16 2.87 2.45 -30.26
C GLU A 16 3.34 3.84 -30.69
N LYS A 17 3.74 3.99 -31.96
CA LYS A 17 4.26 5.28 -32.47
C LYS A 17 3.19 6.15 -33.12
N GLY A 18 1.96 5.65 -33.30
CA GLY A 18 0.84 6.41 -33.83
C GLY A 18 0.98 6.82 -35.30
N LEU A 19 1.82 6.13 -36.07
CA LEU A 19 1.99 6.37 -37.50
C LEU A 19 0.86 5.69 -38.28
N ASP A 20 -0.17 6.46 -38.62
CA ASP A 20 -1.33 5.95 -39.34
C ASP A 20 -0.99 5.59 -40.80
N TYR A 21 -1.71 4.62 -41.36
CA TYR A 21 -1.55 4.26 -42.77
C TYR A 21 -2.16 5.33 -43.66
N PRO A 22 -1.57 5.58 -44.85
CA PRO A 22 -2.13 6.55 -45.76
C PRO A 22 -3.53 6.12 -46.20
N TYR A 23 -4.50 7.03 -46.03
CA TYR A 23 -5.92 6.76 -46.23
C TYR A 23 -6.24 6.19 -47.62
N ALA A 24 -5.50 6.60 -48.65
CA ALA A 24 -5.70 6.15 -50.02
C ALA A 24 -5.43 4.64 -50.23
N TYR A 25 -4.53 4.06 -49.43
CA TYR A 25 -4.13 2.65 -49.56
C TYR A 25 -4.83 1.76 -48.53
N VAL A 26 -5.05 2.29 -47.33
CA VAL A 26 -5.69 1.55 -46.24
C VAL A 26 -6.80 2.41 -45.66
N ARG A 27 -8.02 2.18 -46.14
CA ARG A 27 -9.20 2.96 -45.74
C ARG A 27 -9.68 2.61 -44.33
N TRP A 28 -9.69 1.32 -44.01
CA TRP A 28 -10.13 0.77 -42.73
C TRP A 28 -8.95 0.19 -41.97
N THR A 29 -8.42 0.96 -41.03
CA THR A 29 -7.42 0.51 -40.06
C THR A 29 -8.12 0.05 -38.78
N GLU A 30 -7.40 -0.63 -37.89
CA GLU A 30 -7.91 -1.03 -36.57
C GLU A 30 -8.55 0.12 -35.79
N LYS A 31 -7.89 1.28 -35.80
CA LYS A 31 -8.40 2.48 -35.12
C LYS A 31 -9.72 2.95 -35.74
N ARG A 32 -9.78 3.06 -37.07
CA ARG A 32 -10.97 3.55 -37.78
C ARG A 32 -12.14 2.57 -37.67
N ASN A 33 -11.87 1.27 -37.62
CA ASN A 33 -12.89 0.25 -37.32
C ASN A 33 -13.47 0.45 -35.92
N MET A 34 -12.61 0.64 -34.90
CA MET A 34 -13.05 0.91 -33.53
C MET A 34 -13.77 2.24 -33.38
N GLU A 35 -13.33 3.29 -34.07
CA GLU A 35 -14.01 4.59 -34.12
C GLU A 35 -15.39 4.49 -34.77
N ALA A 36 -15.51 3.74 -35.87
CA ALA A 36 -16.80 3.52 -36.50
C ALA A 36 -17.75 2.75 -35.58
N PHE A 37 -17.27 1.69 -34.91
CA PHE A 37 -18.08 0.96 -33.94
C PHE A 37 -18.55 1.87 -32.79
N GLN A 38 -17.66 2.66 -32.20
CA GLN A 38 -18.03 3.66 -31.18
C GLN A 38 -19.07 4.66 -31.70
N ARG A 39 -18.93 5.13 -32.94
CA ARG A 39 -19.91 6.02 -33.57
C ARG A 39 -21.27 5.35 -33.76
N LEU A 40 -21.29 4.06 -34.08
CA LEU A 40 -22.55 3.30 -34.22
C LEU A 40 -23.24 3.14 -32.85
N LEU A 41 -22.48 2.92 -31.77
CA LEU A 41 -23.00 2.90 -30.40
C LEU A 41 -23.58 4.24 -29.99
N ASP A 42 -22.81 5.33 -30.17
CA ASP A 42 -23.22 6.71 -29.84
C ASP A 42 -24.50 7.13 -30.57
N LYS A 43 -24.65 6.70 -31.83
CA LYS A 43 -25.86 6.94 -32.63
C LYS A 43 -27.02 5.99 -32.31
N GLY A 44 -26.85 5.06 -31.38
CA GLY A 44 -27.85 4.03 -31.06
C GLY A 44 -28.15 3.07 -32.22
N GLN A 45 -27.26 2.96 -33.21
CA GLN A 45 -27.41 2.06 -34.36
C GLN A 45 -27.01 0.61 -34.02
N ILE A 46 -26.27 0.44 -32.93
CA ILE A 46 -25.97 -0.86 -32.32
C ILE A 46 -26.43 -0.78 -30.86
N ASN A 47 -27.26 -1.74 -30.44
CA ASN A 47 -27.61 -1.94 -29.03
C ASN A 47 -26.70 -3.03 -28.45
N ILE A 48 -26.06 -2.76 -27.32
CA ILE A 48 -25.19 -3.71 -26.59
C ILE A 48 -25.72 -4.09 -25.20
N ASP A 49 -26.93 -3.66 -24.85
CA ASP A 49 -27.55 -3.89 -23.54
C ASP A 49 -27.68 -5.40 -23.25
N TYR A 50 -27.84 -6.20 -24.31
CA TYR A 50 -27.88 -7.67 -24.22
C TYR A 50 -26.59 -8.30 -23.66
N LEU A 51 -25.46 -7.59 -23.64
CA LEU A 51 -24.21 -8.07 -23.06
C LEU A 51 -24.25 -8.07 -21.52
N THR A 52 -24.99 -7.16 -20.90
CA THR A 52 -25.21 -7.15 -19.45
C THR A 52 -26.51 -7.88 -19.16
N THR A 53 -26.43 -9.19 -18.99
CA THR A 53 -27.62 -10.01 -18.75
C THR A 53 -28.10 -9.93 -17.30
N HIS A 54 -27.19 -9.68 -16.36
CA HIS A 54 -27.53 -9.49 -14.95
C HIS A 54 -26.78 -8.30 -14.36
N GLU A 55 -27.44 -7.60 -13.43
CA GLU A 55 -26.84 -6.58 -12.59
C GLU A 55 -27.12 -6.93 -11.13
N TYR A 56 -26.08 -6.99 -10.32
CA TYR A 56 -26.19 -7.20 -8.87
C TYR A 56 -25.57 -6.02 -8.13
N SER A 57 -26.16 -5.65 -7.00
CA SER A 57 -25.45 -4.81 -6.04
C SER A 57 -24.18 -5.51 -5.56
N PHE A 58 -23.13 -4.76 -5.22
CA PHE A 58 -21.89 -5.36 -4.73
C PHE A 58 -22.11 -6.20 -3.47
N GLU A 59 -23.05 -5.81 -2.60
CA GLU A 59 -23.48 -6.55 -1.42
C GLU A 59 -24.05 -7.95 -1.75
N GLU A 60 -24.58 -8.12 -2.95
CA GLU A 60 -25.15 -9.38 -3.45
C GLU A 60 -24.19 -10.14 -4.37
N ALA A 61 -22.93 -9.72 -4.48
CA ALA A 61 -21.93 -10.41 -5.28
C ALA A 61 -21.86 -11.93 -4.99
N PRO A 62 -21.97 -12.43 -3.73
CA PRO A 62 -22.01 -13.87 -3.49
C PRO A 62 -23.13 -14.60 -4.24
N LYS A 63 -24.33 -14.01 -4.33
CA LYS A 63 -25.46 -14.60 -5.07
C LYS A 63 -25.16 -14.67 -6.57
N ALA A 64 -24.50 -13.65 -7.13
CA ALA A 64 -24.07 -13.65 -8.51
C ALA A 64 -23.10 -14.80 -8.80
N PHE A 65 -22.14 -15.04 -7.89
CA PHE A 65 -21.23 -16.19 -7.99
C PHE A 65 -21.95 -17.53 -7.85
N ASP A 66 -22.91 -17.65 -6.92
CA ASP A 66 -23.70 -18.87 -6.76
C ASP A 66 -24.51 -19.19 -8.04
N MET A 67 -25.14 -18.18 -8.64
CA MET A 67 -25.88 -18.33 -9.90
C MET A 67 -24.95 -18.82 -11.03
N LEU A 68 -23.75 -18.23 -11.15
CA LEU A 68 -22.73 -18.65 -12.13
C LEU A 68 -22.32 -20.12 -11.96
N VAL A 69 -22.05 -20.54 -10.73
CA VAL A 69 -21.57 -21.89 -10.42
C VAL A 69 -22.67 -22.92 -10.65
N LYS A 70 -23.89 -22.62 -10.21
CA LYS A 70 -25.04 -23.52 -10.34
C LYS A 70 -25.65 -23.52 -11.74
N LYS A 71 -25.34 -22.50 -12.56
CA LYS A 71 -25.90 -22.31 -13.91
C LYS A 71 -27.43 -22.29 -13.91
N GLU A 72 -28.01 -21.60 -12.94
CA GLU A 72 -29.47 -21.50 -12.79
C GLU A 72 -30.11 -20.75 -13.96
N GLU A 73 -29.40 -19.78 -14.54
CA GLU A 73 -29.88 -18.94 -15.64
C GLU A 73 -28.82 -18.80 -16.76
N PRO A 74 -29.23 -18.59 -18.03
CA PRO A 74 -28.31 -18.22 -19.10
C PRO A 74 -27.71 -16.83 -18.84
N PHE A 75 -26.38 -16.70 -18.92
CA PHE A 75 -25.69 -15.42 -18.73
C PHE A 75 -24.63 -15.16 -19.81
N ILE A 76 -24.41 -13.89 -20.14
CA ILE A 76 -23.31 -13.43 -21.01
C ILE A 76 -22.36 -12.55 -20.19
N GLY A 77 -22.89 -11.49 -19.58
CA GLY A 77 -22.14 -10.58 -18.73
C GLY A 77 -22.92 -10.25 -17.45
N ILE A 78 -22.21 -10.21 -16.34
CA ILE A 78 -22.76 -9.88 -15.03
C ILE A 78 -22.05 -8.62 -14.53
N ALA A 79 -22.82 -7.55 -14.35
CA ALA A 79 -22.32 -6.28 -13.82
C ALA A 79 -22.48 -6.26 -12.29
N LEU A 80 -21.42 -5.85 -11.59
CA LEU A 80 -21.48 -5.52 -10.16
C LEU A 80 -21.59 -4.01 -10.02
N LYS A 81 -22.70 -3.57 -9.44
CA LYS A 81 -22.98 -2.16 -9.17
C LYS A 81 -22.41 -1.76 -7.82
N TYR A 82 -21.54 -0.76 -7.85
CA TYR A 82 -20.98 -0.15 -6.66
C TYR A 82 -21.77 1.09 -6.28
N ASP A 83 -22.02 1.27 -4.99
CA ASP A 83 -22.53 2.52 -4.45
C ASP A 83 -21.41 3.58 -4.52
N VAL A 84 -21.52 4.48 -5.50
CA VAL A 84 -20.57 5.58 -5.73
C VAL A 84 -20.78 6.75 -4.78
N ASP A 85 -21.94 6.82 -4.12
CA ASP A 85 -22.28 7.86 -3.13
C ASP A 85 -21.84 7.47 -1.72
N LYS A 86 -21.44 6.21 -1.52
CA LYS A 86 -20.95 5.69 -0.25
C LYS A 86 -19.71 6.44 0.22
N LYS A 87 -19.89 7.24 1.27
CA LYS A 87 -18.77 7.95 1.91
C LYS A 87 -17.78 6.95 2.50
N HIS A 88 -16.51 7.08 2.12
CA HIS A 88 -15.45 6.30 2.73
C HIS A 88 -15.25 6.73 4.19
N SER A 89 -15.46 5.80 5.12
CA SER A 89 -15.08 6.00 6.51
C SER A 89 -13.56 5.89 6.65
N LYS A 90 -12.97 6.85 7.36
CA LYS A 90 -11.56 6.83 7.76
C LYS A 90 -11.39 6.48 9.24
N GLU A 91 -12.44 5.94 9.85
CA GLU A 91 -12.41 5.56 11.26
C GLU A 91 -11.45 4.41 11.51
N ILE A 92 -10.89 4.37 12.72
CA ILE A 92 -10.09 3.25 13.18
C ILE A 92 -10.96 1.99 13.30
N ILE A 93 -10.42 0.86 12.87
CA ILE A 93 -11.07 -0.44 13.06
C ILE A 93 -10.40 -1.11 14.25
N LYS A 94 -11.15 -1.22 15.35
CA LYS A 94 -10.69 -1.90 16.56
C LYS A 94 -10.69 -3.41 16.33
N THR A 95 -9.56 -4.04 16.62
CA THR A 95 -9.38 -5.50 16.54
C THR A 95 -9.35 -6.13 17.94
N GLN A 96 -8.93 -5.37 18.96
CA GLN A 96 -8.95 -5.79 20.37
C GLN A 96 -8.87 -4.57 21.29
N ALA A 97 -9.10 -4.77 22.59
CA ALA A 97 -8.97 -3.68 23.56
C ALA A 97 -7.50 -3.26 23.72
N VAL A 98 -7.25 -1.94 23.70
CA VAL A 98 -5.99 -1.37 24.17
C VAL A 98 -5.98 -1.55 25.69
N SER A 99 -5.06 -2.34 26.23
CA SER A 99 -4.81 -2.38 27.68
C SER A 99 -4.54 -0.96 28.19
N ASN A 100 -5.23 -0.55 29.25
CA ASN A 100 -4.93 0.71 29.95
C ASN A 100 -3.80 0.54 30.99
N VAL A 101 -3.21 -0.66 31.08
CA VAL A 101 -2.03 -0.88 31.93
C VAL A 101 -0.87 -0.10 31.31
N PRO A 102 -0.19 0.76 32.08
CA PRO A 102 0.99 1.47 31.59
C PRO A 102 2.02 0.47 31.08
N SER A 103 2.33 0.53 29.78
CA SER A 103 3.46 -0.20 29.20
C SER A 103 4.61 0.77 28.99
N ASP A 104 5.84 0.32 29.25
CA ASP A 104 7.03 1.12 28.98
C ASP A 104 7.15 1.42 27.47
N LEU A 105 6.71 0.49 26.63
CA LEU A 105 6.72 0.58 25.17
C LEU A 105 5.31 0.40 24.62
N ALA A 106 4.73 1.47 24.10
CA ALA A 106 3.46 1.46 23.40
C ALA A 106 3.72 1.77 21.92
N ILE A 107 3.75 0.72 21.12
CA ILE A 107 4.28 0.72 19.76
C ILE A 107 3.17 0.79 18.71
N SER A 108 3.35 1.67 17.72
CA SER A 108 2.55 1.68 16.50
C SER A 108 3.41 1.50 15.26
N PHE A 109 2.84 0.92 14.21
CA PHE A 109 3.51 0.68 12.94
C PHE A 109 2.93 1.56 11.83
N ILE A 110 3.79 2.27 11.14
CA ILE A 110 3.51 2.92 9.86
C ILE A 110 4.27 2.16 8.79
N GLY A 111 3.55 1.46 7.93
CA GLY A 111 4.11 0.49 7.01
C GLY A 111 4.32 -0.86 7.68
N ALA A 112 3.57 -1.85 7.23
CA ALA A 112 3.74 -3.23 7.62
C ALA A 112 3.74 -4.12 6.37
N GLY A 113 4.65 -3.81 5.43
CA GLY A 113 4.84 -4.59 4.21
C GLY A 113 5.45 -5.97 4.46
N SER A 114 5.81 -6.66 3.38
CA SER A 114 6.42 -8.00 3.45
C SER A 114 7.64 -8.05 4.37
N TYR A 115 8.53 -7.05 4.29
CA TYR A 115 9.72 -6.98 5.13
C TYR A 115 9.38 -6.89 6.61
N ALA A 116 8.50 -5.96 7.00
CA ALA A 116 8.07 -5.80 8.38
C ALA A 116 7.38 -7.06 8.92
N GLN A 117 6.50 -7.69 8.13
CA GLN A 117 5.81 -8.92 8.51
C GLN A 117 6.73 -10.14 8.59
N GLY A 118 7.81 -10.17 7.81
CA GLY A 118 8.76 -11.29 7.78
C GLY A 118 9.92 -11.15 8.77
N ASN A 119 10.33 -9.92 9.10
CA ASN A 119 11.58 -9.67 9.84
C ASN A 119 11.43 -8.78 11.08
N LEU A 120 10.47 -7.85 11.12
CA LEU A 120 10.35 -6.95 12.27
C LEU A 120 9.32 -7.48 13.27
N LEU A 121 8.07 -7.61 12.81
CA LEU A 121 6.94 -7.99 13.66
C LEU A 121 7.10 -9.36 14.32
N PRO A 122 7.65 -10.41 13.67
CA PRO A 122 7.88 -11.70 14.33
C PRO A 122 8.96 -11.66 15.42
N ASN A 123 9.89 -10.71 15.34
CA ASN A 123 11.00 -10.56 16.28
C ASN A 123 10.70 -9.60 17.43
N LEU A 124 9.50 -9.01 17.45
CA LEU A 124 9.01 -8.28 18.63
C LEU A 124 8.66 -9.29 19.72
N ILE A 125 9.44 -9.29 20.79
CA ILE A 125 9.23 -10.18 21.94
C ILE A 125 7.91 -9.78 22.61
N ASP A 126 6.95 -10.70 22.63
CA ASP A 126 5.73 -10.53 23.43
C ASP A 126 6.15 -10.51 24.91
N SER A 127 6.01 -9.34 25.54
CA SER A 127 6.36 -9.11 26.95
C SER A 127 5.34 -8.18 27.56
N ALA A 128 5.16 -8.25 28.88
CA ALA A 128 4.22 -7.37 29.59
C ALA A 128 4.52 -5.86 29.40
N ASN A 129 5.74 -5.52 28.97
CA ASN A 129 6.21 -4.16 28.81
C ASN A 129 5.98 -3.60 27.39
N ILE A 130 5.58 -4.43 26.43
CA ILE A 130 5.35 -4.02 25.03
C ILE A 130 3.87 -4.16 24.68
N GLN A 131 3.28 -3.05 24.29
CA GLN A 131 1.90 -2.96 23.83
C GLN A 131 1.84 -2.58 22.36
N LYS A 132 1.19 -3.41 21.54
CA LYS A 132 0.94 -3.14 20.12
C LYS A 132 -0.34 -2.31 19.97
N VAL A 133 -0.20 -1.01 19.78
CA VAL A 133 -1.30 -0.04 19.76
C VAL A 133 -1.98 -0.03 18.40
N GLY A 134 -1.39 0.59 17.38
CA GLY A 134 -2.00 0.75 16.07
C GLY A 134 -1.11 0.31 14.92
N VAL A 135 -1.72 -0.07 13.80
CA VAL A 135 -1.01 -0.28 12.54
C VAL A 135 -1.69 0.43 11.37
N LEU A 136 -0.87 1.11 10.58
CA LEU A 136 -1.24 1.78 9.34
C LEU A 136 -0.44 1.18 8.18
N THR A 137 -1.13 0.79 7.11
CA THR A 137 -0.51 0.38 5.84
C THR A 137 -1.19 1.09 4.67
N ASN A 138 -0.69 0.92 3.45
CA ASN A 138 -1.22 1.57 2.26
C ASN A 138 -2.66 1.16 1.90
N THR A 139 -3.13 0.00 2.36
CA THR A 139 -4.49 -0.48 2.09
C THR A 139 -5.18 -0.95 3.36
N GLY A 140 -6.46 -0.61 3.53
CA GLY A 140 -7.24 -0.96 4.72
C GLY A 140 -7.32 -2.47 4.97
N THR A 141 -7.42 -3.27 3.90
CA THR A 141 -7.44 -4.74 3.98
C THR A 141 -6.14 -5.31 4.54
N THR A 142 -4.98 -4.76 4.14
CA THR A 142 -3.68 -5.17 4.68
C THR A 142 -3.56 -4.74 6.13
N SER A 143 -3.97 -3.51 6.47
CA SER A 143 -3.89 -3.00 7.84
C SER A 143 -4.73 -3.86 8.80
N LYS A 144 -5.95 -4.23 8.42
CA LYS A 144 -6.81 -5.13 9.20
C LYS A 144 -6.17 -6.51 9.39
N ARG A 145 -5.71 -7.14 8.30
CA ARG A 145 -5.05 -8.45 8.35
C ARG A 145 -3.81 -8.45 9.26
N VAL A 146 -3.00 -7.40 9.18
CA VAL A 146 -1.80 -7.25 10.02
C VAL A 146 -2.19 -7.04 11.48
N ALA A 147 -3.20 -6.21 11.75
CA ALA A 147 -3.67 -5.96 13.10
C ALA A 147 -4.16 -7.24 13.79
N GLU A 148 -4.97 -8.04 13.09
CA GLU A 148 -5.45 -9.33 13.60
C GLU A 148 -4.30 -10.33 13.78
N LYS A 149 -3.46 -10.50 12.75
CA LYS A 149 -2.36 -11.49 12.77
C LYS A 149 -1.33 -11.21 13.87
N PHE A 150 -0.96 -9.95 14.07
CA PHE A 150 0.09 -9.56 15.00
C PHE A 150 -0.43 -8.96 16.31
N LYS A 151 -1.77 -9.01 16.51
CA LYS A 151 -2.45 -8.54 17.73
C LYS A 151 -2.15 -7.06 18.03
N PHE A 152 -2.36 -6.19 17.05
CA PHE A 152 -2.49 -4.75 17.31
C PHE A 152 -3.90 -4.46 17.84
N ALA A 153 -4.06 -3.39 18.61
CA ALA A 153 -5.37 -3.00 19.15
C ALA A 153 -6.32 -2.42 18.09
N PHE A 154 -5.79 -1.73 17.10
CA PHE A 154 -6.56 -1.27 15.95
C PHE A 154 -5.72 -1.19 14.68
N CYS A 155 -6.40 -1.09 13.54
CA CYS A 155 -5.81 -0.56 12.33
C CYS A 155 -6.41 0.80 11.95
N ALA A 156 -5.58 1.65 11.35
CA ALA A 156 -5.93 3.01 10.98
C ALA A 156 -5.94 3.21 9.47
N ALA A 157 -6.66 4.25 9.04
CA ALA A 157 -6.59 4.81 7.69
C ALA A 157 -5.74 6.09 7.65
N GLU A 158 -5.59 6.79 8.78
CA GLU A 158 -4.83 8.04 8.86
C GLU A 158 -3.65 7.93 9.83
N GLU A 159 -2.56 8.61 9.47
CA GLU A 159 -1.34 8.66 10.27
C GLU A 159 -1.53 9.28 11.66
N LYS A 160 -2.49 10.20 11.81
CA LYS A 160 -2.79 10.84 13.10
C LYS A 160 -3.26 9.83 14.15
N ASP A 161 -3.95 8.77 13.72
CA ASP A 161 -4.54 7.79 14.63
C ASP A 161 -3.47 6.89 15.25
N VAL A 162 -2.39 6.60 14.51
CA VAL A 162 -1.24 5.81 14.98
C VAL A 162 -0.16 6.67 15.64
N LEU A 163 -0.33 7.99 15.65
CA LEU A 163 0.52 8.95 16.36
C LEU A 163 -0.17 9.51 17.62
N ASP A 164 -1.26 8.89 18.06
CA ASP A 164 -2.06 9.30 19.21
C ASP A 164 -1.26 9.30 20.52
N GLU A 165 -1.86 9.83 21.60
CA GLU A 165 -1.22 9.90 22.92
C GLU A 165 -0.87 8.54 23.51
N LYS A 166 -1.59 7.48 23.10
CA LYS A 166 -1.36 6.11 23.57
C LYS A 166 -0.10 5.51 22.95
N THR A 167 0.32 6.00 21.79
CA THR A 167 1.56 5.60 21.13
C THR A 167 2.73 6.39 21.70
N ASN A 168 3.78 5.72 22.17
CA ASN A 168 5.03 6.38 22.56
C ASN A 168 6.17 6.13 21.57
N THR A 169 6.09 5.05 20.79
CA THR A 169 7.15 4.62 19.87
C THR A 169 6.54 4.21 18.53
N VAL A 170 7.14 4.67 17.44
CA VAL A 170 6.64 4.43 16.07
C VAL A 170 7.69 3.68 15.26
N PHE A 171 7.28 2.58 14.64
CA PHE A 171 8.07 1.85 13.65
C PHE A 171 7.66 2.29 12.26
N ILE A 172 8.61 2.77 11.47
CA ILE A 172 8.42 3.22 10.09
C ILE A 172 9.09 2.21 9.17
N ALA A 173 8.29 1.41 8.48
CA ALA A 173 8.74 0.41 7.50
C ALA A 173 7.91 0.52 6.22
N THR A 174 7.82 1.75 5.69
CA THR A 174 7.13 2.10 4.45
C THR A 174 8.06 2.01 3.23
N ARG A 175 7.63 2.55 2.09
CA ARG A 175 8.51 2.79 0.96
C ARG A 175 9.45 3.95 1.29
N HIS A 176 10.69 3.88 0.80
CA HIS A 176 11.78 4.78 1.18
C HIS A 176 11.44 6.28 0.95
N ASP A 177 10.68 6.60 -0.11
CA ASP A 177 10.23 7.96 -0.46
C ASP A 177 9.32 8.61 0.59
N SER A 178 8.79 7.82 1.53
CA SER A 178 7.92 8.32 2.60
C SER A 178 8.56 8.33 3.98
N HIS A 179 9.81 7.85 4.13
CA HIS A 179 10.46 7.72 5.43
C HIS A 179 10.62 9.09 6.11
N ALA A 180 11.22 10.07 5.42
CA ALA A 180 11.45 11.40 5.97
C ALA A 180 10.17 12.06 6.49
N LYS A 181 9.11 12.02 5.69
CA LYS A 181 7.76 12.51 6.06
C LYS A 181 7.28 11.90 7.38
N TYR A 182 7.35 10.58 7.54
CA TYR A 182 6.86 9.92 8.74
C TYR A 182 7.79 10.10 9.95
N VAL A 183 9.11 10.15 9.73
CA VAL A 183 10.09 10.43 10.79
C VAL A 183 9.83 11.82 11.38
N LEU A 184 9.69 12.83 10.53
CA LEU A 184 9.41 14.20 10.95
C LEU A 184 8.09 14.30 11.71
N LYS A 185 7.02 13.65 11.22
CA LYS A 185 5.72 13.65 11.91
C LYS A 185 5.78 12.97 13.28
N ALA A 186 6.44 11.82 13.37
CA ALA A 186 6.58 11.09 14.62
C ALA A 186 7.43 11.86 15.63
N LEU A 187 8.54 12.48 15.19
CA LEU A 187 9.37 13.32 16.05
C LEU A 187 8.61 14.56 16.53
N LYS A 188 7.91 15.29 15.65
CA LYS A 188 7.08 16.45 16.03
C LYS A 188 5.97 16.07 17.01
N ALA A 189 5.46 14.85 16.94
CA ALA A 189 4.49 14.29 17.90
C ALA A 189 5.14 13.77 19.19
N GLY A 190 6.44 13.98 19.41
CA GLY A 190 7.16 13.61 20.62
C GLY A 190 7.37 12.10 20.79
N LYS A 191 7.35 11.33 19.68
CA LYS A 191 7.47 9.87 19.69
C LYS A 191 8.92 9.43 19.53
N ASN A 192 9.26 8.29 20.12
CA ASN A 192 10.47 7.57 19.75
C ASN A 192 10.29 6.99 18.34
N VAL A 193 11.34 6.99 17.52
CA VAL A 193 11.25 6.54 16.13
C VAL A 193 12.21 5.39 15.87
N PHE A 194 11.68 4.29 15.36
CA PHE A 194 12.45 3.32 14.61
C PHE A 194 12.11 3.48 13.13
N VAL A 195 13.11 3.58 12.26
CA VAL A 195 12.91 3.73 10.82
C VAL A 195 13.78 2.74 10.05
N GLU A 196 13.17 2.00 9.12
CA GLU A 196 13.92 1.15 8.21
C GLU A 196 14.84 1.96 7.30
N LYS A 197 15.95 1.35 6.87
CA LYS A 197 16.92 2.06 6.03
C LYS A 197 16.40 2.25 4.60
N PRO A 198 16.72 3.37 3.93
CA PRO A 198 17.42 4.56 4.44
C PRO A 198 16.50 5.49 5.23
N ILE A 199 17.03 6.37 6.09
CA ILE A 199 16.20 7.31 6.88
C ILE A 199 15.47 8.34 5.99
N CYS A 200 16.08 8.74 4.88
CA CYS A 200 15.57 9.68 3.89
C CYS A 200 16.23 9.40 2.52
N LEU A 201 15.80 10.09 1.45
CA LEU A 201 16.34 9.93 0.10
C LEU A 201 17.37 11.00 -0.30
N ASN A 202 17.33 12.18 0.31
CA ASN A 202 18.18 13.31 -0.06
C ASN A 202 18.68 14.08 1.18
N GLU A 203 19.67 14.95 0.96
CA GLU A 203 20.33 15.73 2.01
C GLU A 203 19.39 16.75 2.66
N THR A 204 18.51 17.40 1.89
CA THR A 204 17.53 18.36 2.42
C THR A 204 16.60 17.69 3.44
N GLU A 205 16.07 16.51 3.13
CA GLU A 205 15.28 15.71 4.07
C GLU A 205 16.08 15.33 5.31
N LEU A 206 17.38 15.06 5.17
CA LEU A 206 18.25 14.75 6.31
C LEU A 206 18.43 15.97 7.22
N GLU A 207 18.69 17.14 6.65
CA GLU A 207 18.83 18.41 7.38
C GLU A 207 17.56 18.74 8.18
N GLU A 208 16.38 18.57 7.56
CA GLU A 208 15.09 18.74 8.23
C GLU A 208 14.93 17.78 9.42
N ILE A 209 15.29 16.51 9.24
CA ILE A 209 15.21 15.50 10.31
C ILE A 209 16.18 15.85 11.45
N GLU A 210 17.40 16.25 11.12
CA GLU A 210 18.39 16.65 12.12
C GLU A 210 17.94 17.85 12.94
N GLN A 211 17.34 18.85 12.29
CA GLN A 211 16.82 20.02 12.99
C GLN A 211 15.74 19.62 14.00
N VAL A 212 14.73 18.86 13.56
CA VAL A 212 13.64 18.41 14.46
C VAL A 212 14.16 17.49 15.56
N TYR A 213 15.13 16.63 15.26
CA TYR A 213 15.77 15.76 16.24
C TYR A 213 16.46 16.56 17.35
N LYS A 214 17.22 17.62 16.99
CA LYS A 214 17.88 18.53 17.94
C LYS A 214 16.87 19.27 18.83
N GLU A 215 15.70 19.61 18.28
CA GLU A 215 14.64 20.31 19.02
C GLU A 215 13.88 19.39 20.00
N ASN A 216 13.59 18.15 19.63
CA ASN A 216 12.73 17.26 20.43
C ASN A 216 13.50 16.29 21.34
N GLY A 217 14.74 15.96 21.00
CA GLY A 217 15.61 15.05 21.77
C GLY A 217 15.11 13.59 21.84
N LYS A 218 14.04 13.24 21.11
CA LYS A 218 13.48 11.88 21.11
C LYS A 218 14.40 10.91 20.35
N PRO A 219 14.63 9.70 20.89
CA PRO A 219 15.44 8.69 20.23
C PRO A 219 14.98 8.38 18.79
N VAL A 220 15.95 8.35 17.87
CA VAL A 220 15.78 7.85 16.50
C VAL A 220 16.73 6.69 16.28
N MET A 221 16.19 5.53 15.92
CA MET A 221 16.94 4.33 15.58
C MET A 221 16.72 3.99 14.11
N ILE A 222 17.82 3.90 13.36
CA ILE A 222 17.79 3.45 11.97
C ILE A 222 18.01 1.93 11.93
N GLY A 223 17.28 1.22 11.08
CA GLY A 223 17.28 -0.24 10.88
C GLY A 223 18.59 -0.84 10.34
N PHE A 224 19.76 -0.36 10.77
CA PHE A 224 21.06 -0.96 10.49
C PHE A 224 21.30 -2.22 11.34
N ASN A 225 20.46 -3.23 11.17
CA ASN A 225 20.45 -4.48 11.94
C ASN A 225 21.82 -5.18 12.02
N ARG A 226 22.62 -5.15 10.94
CA ARG A 226 23.98 -5.73 10.90
C ARG A 226 24.91 -5.18 11.99
N ARG A 227 24.70 -3.94 12.47
CA ARG A 227 25.48 -3.38 13.59
C ARG A 227 25.33 -4.20 14.87
N PHE A 228 24.26 -4.97 15.02
CA PHE A 228 23.98 -5.79 16.20
C PHE A 228 24.35 -7.27 16.02
N ALA A 229 24.86 -7.68 14.85
CA ALA A 229 25.26 -9.06 14.62
C ALA A 229 26.42 -9.46 15.56
N PRO A 230 26.38 -10.64 16.21
CA PRO A 230 27.40 -11.05 17.18
C PRO A 230 28.83 -10.99 16.64
N PHE A 231 29.03 -11.35 15.37
CA PHE A 231 30.35 -11.27 14.72
C PHE A 231 30.82 -9.83 14.51
N VAL A 232 29.92 -8.91 14.13
CA VAL A 232 30.25 -7.49 13.97
C VAL A 232 30.62 -6.87 15.32
N GLN A 233 29.89 -7.20 16.38
CA GLN A 233 30.20 -6.77 17.75
C GLN A 233 31.55 -7.33 18.24
N LYS A 234 31.85 -8.61 17.98
CA LYS A 234 33.15 -9.22 18.29
C LYS A 234 34.30 -8.55 17.55
N ILE A 235 34.11 -8.24 16.26
CA ILE A 235 35.12 -7.52 15.46
C ILE A 235 35.35 -6.14 16.05
N LYS A 236 34.30 -5.37 16.32
CA LYS A 236 34.39 -4.04 16.94
C LYS A 236 35.15 -4.09 18.28
N HIS A 237 34.84 -5.07 19.13
CA HIS A 237 35.53 -5.24 20.41
C HIS A 237 37.03 -5.54 20.23
N LYS A 238 37.41 -6.34 19.23
CA LYS A 238 38.82 -6.69 18.99
C LYS A 238 39.63 -5.58 18.32
N VAL A 239 39.01 -4.81 17.43
CA VAL A 239 39.68 -3.74 16.66
C VAL A 239 39.73 -2.43 17.44
N GLY A 240 38.87 -2.24 18.44
CA GLY A 240 38.83 -1.03 19.27
C GLY A 240 37.97 0.08 18.66
N SER A 241 38.16 1.32 19.13
CA SER A 241 37.39 2.51 18.74
C SER A 241 37.99 3.32 17.58
N GLY A 242 39.00 2.78 16.89
CA GLY A 242 39.57 3.41 15.70
C GLY A 242 38.51 3.61 14.60
N GLN A 243 38.64 4.69 13.81
CA GLN A 243 37.73 4.98 12.71
C GLN A 243 37.72 3.79 11.73
N MET A 244 36.59 3.07 11.67
CA MET A 244 36.36 2.08 10.63
C MET A 244 35.87 2.79 9.37
N ALA A 245 36.76 2.96 8.39
CA ALA A 245 36.34 3.12 7.01
C ALA A 245 35.80 1.75 6.54
N MET A 246 34.50 1.53 6.63
CA MET A 246 33.92 0.37 5.93
C MET A 246 33.89 0.69 4.43
N ILE A 247 34.60 -0.14 3.67
CA ILE A 247 34.49 -0.29 2.21
C ILE A 247 33.08 -0.80 1.88
#